data_AF-A0A7C3K7T2-F1
#
_entry.id   AF-A0A7C3K7T2-F1
#
_cell.length_a   1.000
_cell.length_b   1.000
_cell.length_c   1.000
_cell.angle_alpha   90.00
_cell.angle_beta   90.00
_cell.angle_gamma   90.00
#
_symmetry.space_group_name_H-M   'P 1'
#
loop_
_entity.id
_entity.type
_entity.pdbx_description
1 polymer ?
#
loop_
_entity_poly.entity_id
_entity_poly.type
_entity_poly.pdbx_seq_one_letter_code
_entity_poly.pdbx_strand_id
1 'polypeptide(L)'
;MSARRYRCTRCRAIVLVVPRGVVSRRHYAAAAIALALALYGWLGLPLPAVRRRVSPWRVMGTAAATGWATLVRWVRAARRGALLGCVRPCPQDFTLRQVAERAATTLSAFALPREAAAGPEAAAFHGGMRMA
;
A
#
# COMPACT_ATOMS: atom_id res chain seq x y z
N MET A 1 -14.61 -1.02 2.56
CA MET A 1 -14.50 -0.73 1.11
C MET A 1 -15.38 -1.73 0.37
N SER A 2 -16.44 -1.27 -0.31
CA SER A 2 -17.32 -2.15 -1.08
C SER A 2 -16.81 -2.25 -2.51
N ALA A 3 -16.33 -3.43 -2.90
CA ALA A 3 -16.05 -3.75 -4.29
C ALA A 3 -17.26 -4.50 -4.85
N ARG A 4 -17.78 -4.07 -6.00
CA ARG A 4 -18.92 -4.73 -6.65
C ARG A 4 -18.43 -5.64 -7.77
N ARG A 5 -18.91 -6.89 -7.78
CA ARG A 5 -18.63 -7.86 -8.85
C ARG A 5 -19.85 -7.97 -9.75
N TYR A 6 -19.65 -7.76 -11.03
CA TYR A 6 -20.67 -7.96 -12.07
C TYR A 6 -20.24 -9.10 -12.97
N ARG A 7 -21.18 -9.98 -13.32
CA ARG A 7 -20.97 -11.06 -14.28
C ARG A 7 -21.66 -10.66 -15.59
N CYS A 8 -20.91 -10.60 -16.69
CA CYS A 8 -21.48 -10.37 -18.00
C CYS A 8 -22.45 -11.52 -18.35
N THR A 9 -23.67 -11.19 -18.76
CA THR A 9 -24.71 -12.18 -19.11
C THR A 9 -24.40 -12.90 -20.43
N ARG A 10 -23.68 -12.26 -21.37
CA ARG A 10 -23.33 -12.84 -22.68
C ARG A 10 -22.08 -13.71 -22.64
N CYS A 11 -20.95 -13.17 -22.18
CA CYS A 11 -19.65 -13.87 -22.24
C CYS A 11 -19.17 -14.43 -20.89
N ARG A 12 -19.94 -14.24 -19.81
CA ARG A 12 -19.61 -14.70 -18.45
C ARG A 12 -18.36 -14.06 -17.82
N ALA A 13 -17.73 -13.07 -18.46
CA ALA A 13 -16.61 -12.32 -17.89
C ALA A 13 -17.01 -11.66 -16.55
N ILE A 14 -16.07 -11.61 -15.61
CA ILE A 14 -16.27 -10.97 -14.30
C ILE A 14 -15.61 -9.60 -14.32
N VAL A 15 -16.41 -8.56 -14.08
CA VAL A 15 -15.95 -7.17 -13.94
C VAL A 15 -15.99 -6.80 -12.46
N LEU A 16 -14.84 -6.37 -11.92
CA LEU A 16 -14.75 -5.87 -10.55
C LEU A 16 -14.71 -4.34 -10.58
N VAL A 17 -15.76 -3.71 -10.08
CA VAL A 17 -15.81 -2.26 -9.87
C VAL A 17 -15.29 -1.97 -8.47
N VAL A 18 -14.25 -1.14 -8.40
CA VAL A 18 -13.60 -0.71 -7.16
C VAL A 18 -13.65 0.82 -7.06
N PRO A 19 -13.64 1.39 -5.84
CA PRO A 19 -13.48 2.84 -5.66
C PRO A 19 -12.22 3.36 -6.38
N ARG A 20 -12.29 4.62 -6.83
CA ARG A 20 -11.12 5.30 -7.42
C ARG A 20 -9.94 5.24 -6.44
N GLY A 21 -8.76 4.98 -6.98
CA GLY A 21 -7.51 4.86 -6.22
C GLY A 21 -7.20 3.47 -5.66
N VAL A 22 -8.05 2.45 -5.89
CA VAL A 22 -7.70 1.05 -5.64
C VAL A 22 -6.68 0.57 -6.66
N VAL A 23 -5.53 0.09 -6.18
CA VAL A 23 -4.46 -0.38 -7.05
C VAL A 23 -4.84 -1.74 -7.64
N SER A 24 -4.75 -1.83 -8.98
CA SER A 24 -5.08 -3.03 -9.73
C SER A 24 -4.43 -4.28 -9.13
N ARG A 25 -5.22 -5.36 -8.99
CA ARG A 25 -4.82 -6.67 -8.45
C ARG A 25 -4.35 -6.68 -6.98
N ARG A 26 -4.45 -5.57 -6.25
CA ARG A 26 -3.99 -5.50 -4.85
C ARG A 26 -5.10 -5.36 -3.82
N HIS A 27 -6.33 -5.02 -4.23
CA HIS A 27 -7.51 -4.85 -3.35
C HIS A 27 -7.33 -3.80 -2.23
N TYR A 28 -6.31 -2.96 -2.32
CA TYR A 28 -6.04 -1.84 -1.39
C TYR A 28 -5.88 -0.56 -2.20
N ALA A 29 -6.32 0.57 -1.62
CA ALA A 29 -6.04 1.88 -2.18
C ALA A 29 -4.54 2.20 -2.13
N ALA A 30 -4.06 2.98 -3.10
CA ALA A 30 -2.68 3.45 -3.12
C ALA A 30 -2.33 4.22 -1.83
N ALA A 31 -3.26 5.01 -1.31
CA ALA A 31 -3.15 5.68 0.00
C ALA A 31 -2.91 4.70 1.16
N ALA A 32 -3.64 3.57 1.19
CA ALA A 32 -3.47 2.55 2.23
C ALA A 32 -2.13 1.81 2.09
N ILE A 33 -1.70 1.54 0.85
CA ILE A 33 -0.39 0.95 0.57
C ILE A 33 0.72 1.90 1.04
N ALA A 34 0.63 3.18 0.68
CA ALA A 34 1.61 4.21 1.05
C ALA A 34 1.71 4.37 2.58
N LEU A 35 0.57 4.46 3.26
CA LEU A 35 0.51 4.49 4.72
C LEU A 35 1.15 3.26 5.36
N ALA A 36 0.88 2.06 4.84
CA ALA A 36 1.49 0.83 5.35
C ALA A 36 3.01 0.81 5.20
N LEU A 37 3.53 1.32 4.07
CA LEU A 37 4.97 1.43 3.83
C LEU A 37 5.61 2.45 4.78
N ALA A 38 4.96 3.59 5.04
CA ALA A 38 5.45 4.59 5.99
C ALA A 38 5.50 4.02 7.41
N LEU A 39 4.42 3.36 7.86
CA LEU A 39 4.38 2.73 9.19
C LEU A 39 5.48 1.67 9.36
N TYR A 40 5.74 0.86 8.33
CA TYR A 40 6.73 -0.23 8.40
C TYR A 40 8.17 0.25 8.20
N GLY A 41 8.43 1.02 7.16
CA GLY A 41 9.78 1.41 6.76
C GLY A 41 10.28 2.63 7.52
N TRP A 42 9.45 3.67 7.59
CA TRP A 42 9.85 4.97 8.15
C TRP A 42 9.61 5.07 9.65
N LEU A 43 8.43 4.66 10.13
CA LEU A 43 8.06 4.77 11.55
C LEU A 43 8.44 3.52 12.36
N GLY A 44 9.02 2.51 11.73
CA GLY A 44 9.61 1.38 12.44
C GLY A 44 8.63 0.34 12.98
N LEU A 45 7.32 0.47 12.78
CA LEU A 45 6.33 -0.44 13.37
C LEU A 45 6.52 -1.90 12.89
N PRO A 46 6.26 -2.89 13.77
CA PRO A 46 6.27 -4.30 13.38
C PRO A 46 5.05 -4.66 12.53
N LEU A 47 5.19 -5.65 11.64
CA LEU A 47 4.15 -6.04 10.67
C LEU A 47 2.75 -6.26 11.28
N PRO A 48 2.58 -6.92 12.45
CA PRO A 48 1.26 -7.07 13.05
C PRO A 48 0.63 -5.73 13.46
N ALA A 49 1.44 -4.78 13.95
CA ALA A 49 0.95 -3.46 14.34
C ALA A 49 0.53 -2.63 13.12
N VAL A 50 1.32 -2.65 12.06
CA VAL A 50 0.98 -1.98 10.78
C VAL A 50 -0.34 -2.53 10.26
N ARG A 51 -0.49 -3.86 10.26
CA ARG A 51 -1.69 -4.51 9.77
C ARG A 51 -2.93 -4.13 10.58
N ARG A 52 -2.85 -4.06 11.92
CA ARG A 52 -3.98 -3.63 12.76
C ARG A 52 -4.46 -2.21 12.41
N ARG A 53 -3.56 -1.33 11.98
CA ARG A 53 -3.90 0.05 11.58
C ARG A 53 -4.46 0.14 10.17
N VAL A 54 -3.98 -0.67 9.22
CA VAL A 54 -4.29 -0.50 7.78
C VAL A 54 -5.28 -1.54 7.24
N SER A 55 -5.26 -2.78 7.73
CA SER A 55 -6.11 -3.86 7.19
C SER A 55 -7.56 -3.68 7.64
N PRO A 56 -8.54 -3.69 6.71
CA PRO A 56 -9.95 -3.69 7.08
C PRO A 56 -10.41 -5.05 7.63
N TRP A 57 -9.60 -6.11 7.48
CA TRP A 57 -9.93 -7.47 7.90
C TRP A 57 -9.36 -7.76 9.29
N ARG A 58 -10.25 -7.97 10.27
CA ARG A 58 -9.92 -8.26 11.67
C ARG A 58 -9.68 -9.74 11.97
N VAL A 59 -10.29 -10.65 11.19
CA VAL A 59 -10.20 -12.10 11.40
C VAL A 59 -9.42 -12.76 10.26
N MET A 60 -8.27 -13.35 10.56
CA MET A 60 -7.52 -14.20 9.63
C MET A 60 -6.74 -15.26 10.43
N GLY A 61 -6.50 -16.44 9.85
CA GLY A 61 -5.87 -17.59 10.52
C GLY A 61 -4.49 -17.28 11.15
N THR A 62 -4.01 -18.17 12.01
CA THR A 62 -2.83 -17.98 12.88
C THR A 62 -1.59 -17.43 12.19
N ALA A 63 -1.25 -17.90 10.97
CA ALA A 63 -0.12 -17.39 10.18
C ALA A 63 -0.27 -15.92 9.75
N ALA A 64 -1.50 -15.43 9.65
CA ALA A 64 -1.82 -14.05 9.37
C ALA A 64 -1.79 -13.20 10.66
N ALA A 65 -1.88 -13.79 11.86
CA ALA A 65 -1.76 -13.05 13.11
C ALA A 65 -0.30 -12.65 13.40
N THR A 66 0.66 -13.47 12.98
CA THR A 66 2.10 -13.25 13.22
C THR A 66 2.78 -12.34 12.21
N GLY A 67 2.15 -12.04 11.06
CA GLY A 67 2.75 -11.19 10.03
C GLY A 67 1.79 -10.71 8.94
N TRP A 68 2.35 -9.97 7.98
CA TRP A 68 1.57 -9.44 6.85
C TRP A 68 2.28 -9.68 5.52
N ALA A 69 2.10 -10.90 4.99
CA ALA A 69 2.69 -11.31 3.71
C ALA A 69 2.34 -10.37 2.54
N THR A 70 1.14 -9.76 2.57
CA THR A 70 0.72 -8.77 1.59
C THR A 70 1.63 -7.53 1.60
N LEU A 71 1.98 -7.00 2.78
CA LEU A 71 2.91 -5.87 2.87
C LEU A 71 4.29 -6.25 2.32
N VAL A 72 4.80 -7.43 2.70
CA VAL A 72 6.09 -7.93 2.16
C VAL A 72 6.06 -8.05 0.63
N ARG A 73 4.93 -8.51 0.05
CA ARG A 73 4.75 -8.53 -1.41
C ARG A 73 4.78 -7.14 -2.03
N TRP A 74 4.20 -6.13 -1.38
CA TRP A 74 4.26 -4.74 -1.85
C TRP A 74 5.68 -4.18 -1.79
N VAL A 75 6.40 -4.41 -0.71
CA VAL A 75 7.82 -4.01 -0.58
C VAL A 75 8.66 -4.65 -1.68
N ARG A 76 8.48 -5.94 -1.94
CA ARG A 76 9.16 -6.63 -3.05
C ARG A 76 8.78 -6.07 -4.42
N ALA A 77 7.52 -5.69 -4.62
CA ALA A 77 7.09 -5.02 -5.84
C ALA A 77 7.73 -3.63 -5.98
N ALA A 78 7.85 -2.88 -4.88
CA ALA A 78 8.51 -1.57 -4.86
C ALA A 78 10.00 -1.68 -5.20
N ARG A 79 10.69 -2.69 -4.65
CA ARG A 79 12.10 -2.97 -4.99
C ARG A 79 12.29 -3.11 -6.51
N ARG A 80 11.35 -3.76 -7.19
CA ARG A 80 11.37 -3.98 -8.64
C ARG A 80 10.76 -2.84 -9.47
N GLY A 81 10.36 -1.73 -8.85
CA GLY A 81 9.68 -0.62 -9.55
C GLY A 81 8.28 -0.97 -10.07
N ALA A 82 7.65 -2.04 -9.55
CA ALA A 82 6.37 -2.55 -10.01
C ALA A 82 5.21 -2.19 -9.07
N LEU A 83 5.45 -1.39 -8.02
CA LEU A 83 4.40 -1.01 -7.07
C LEU A 83 3.53 0.13 -7.63
N LEU A 84 4.10 1.31 -7.83
CA LEU A 84 3.45 2.47 -8.44
C LEU A 84 4.46 3.08 -9.41
N GLY A 85 4.00 3.66 -10.53
CA GLY A 85 4.89 4.15 -11.58
C GLY A 85 5.89 5.21 -11.15
N CYS A 86 5.60 5.96 -10.07
CA CYS A 86 6.52 6.95 -9.51
C CYS A 86 7.61 6.35 -8.59
N VAL A 87 7.45 5.10 -8.14
CA VAL A 87 8.43 4.44 -7.26
C VAL A 87 9.46 3.71 -8.11
N ARG A 88 10.65 4.30 -8.24
CA ARG A 88 11.77 3.70 -8.99
C ARG A 88 12.31 2.45 -8.29
N PRO A 89 12.91 1.50 -9.04
CA PRO A 89 13.62 0.36 -8.45
C PRO A 89 14.62 0.78 -7.37
N CYS A 90 14.78 -0.08 -6.37
CA CYS A 90 15.72 0.14 -5.26
C CYS A 90 16.97 -0.74 -5.45
N PRO A 91 18.13 -0.33 -4.90
CA PRO A 91 19.31 -1.17 -4.83
C PRO A 91 19.02 -2.56 -4.21
N GLN A 92 19.77 -3.59 -4.61
CA GLN A 92 19.50 -4.97 -4.21
C GLN A 92 19.86 -5.25 -2.74
N ASP A 93 20.85 -4.53 -2.23
CA ASP A 93 21.38 -4.55 -0.86
C ASP A 93 20.44 -3.89 0.16
N PHE A 94 19.46 -3.09 -0.28
CA PHE A 94 18.49 -2.49 0.64
C PHE A 94 17.68 -3.56 1.35
N THR A 95 17.60 -3.48 2.68
CA THR A 95 16.67 -4.27 3.49
C THR A 95 15.21 -3.98 3.10
N LEU A 96 14.27 -4.87 3.50
CA LEU A 96 12.84 -4.62 3.26
C LEU A 96 12.35 -3.33 3.91
N ARG A 97 12.91 -2.94 5.06
CA ARG A 97 12.57 -1.67 5.72
C ARG A 97 13.04 -0.47 4.90
N GLN A 98 14.29 -0.47 4.44
CA GLN A 98 14.83 0.60 3.59
C GLN A 98 14.07 0.75 2.27
N VAL A 99 13.66 -0.37 1.65
CA VAL A 99 12.79 -0.31 0.46
C VAL A 99 11.43 0.32 0.78
N ALA A 100 10.81 -0.07 1.90
CA ALA A 100 9.53 0.47 2.31
C ALA A 100 9.62 1.97 2.64
N GLU A 101 10.68 2.38 3.34
CA GLU A 101 10.97 3.76 3.69
C GLU A 101 11.15 4.61 2.42
N ARG A 102 12.02 4.19 1.50
CA ARG A 102 12.23 4.89 0.22
C ARG A 102 10.93 5.02 -0.59
N ALA A 103 10.13 3.96 -0.65
CA ALA A 103 8.85 4.01 -1.34
C ALA A 103 7.87 4.97 -0.65
N ALA A 104 7.82 4.97 0.69
CA ALA A 104 6.97 5.86 1.47
C ALA A 104 7.38 7.33 1.32
N THR A 105 8.67 7.65 1.39
CA THR A 105 9.18 9.03 1.22
C THR A 105 8.97 9.53 -0.20
N THR A 106 9.16 8.68 -1.21
CA THR A 106 8.84 9.01 -2.62
C THR A 106 7.36 9.36 -2.77
N LEU A 107 6.45 8.57 -2.18
CA LEU A 107 5.02 8.85 -2.24
C LEU A 107 4.66 10.11 -1.46
N SER A 108 5.30 10.34 -0.31
CA SER A 108 5.09 11.53 0.53
C SER A 108 5.47 12.83 -0.18
N ALA A 109 6.38 12.80 -1.16
CA ALA A 109 6.73 13.96 -1.98
C ALA A 109 5.55 14.49 -2.83
N PHE A 110 4.48 13.71 -2.99
CA PHE A 110 3.25 14.13 -3.66
C PHE A 110 2.19 14.67 -2.67
N ALA A 111 2.50 14.80 -1.38
CA ALA A 111 1.62 15.45 -0.42
C ALA A 111 1.66 16.98 -0.59
N LEU A 112 0.53 17.64 -0.35
CA LEU A 112 0.51 19.11 -0.26
C LEU A 112 1.22 19.57 1.03
N PRO A 113 1.74 20.80 1.10
CA PRO A 113 2.46 21.29 2.28
C PRO A 113 1.69 21.13 3.60
N ARG A 114 0.37 21.38 3.59
CA ARG A 114 -0.49 21.20 4.78
C ARG A 114 -0.58 19.75 5.23
N GLU A 115 -0.59 18.80 4.30
CA GLU A 115 -0.67 17.37 4.60
C GLU A 115 0.69 16.84 5.07
N ALA A 116 1.78 17.36 4.49
CA ALA A 116 3.14 17.07 4.93
C ALA A 116 3.38 17.58 6.37
N ALA A 117 2.89 18.77 6.69
CA ALA A 117 2.99 19.36 8.03
C ALA A 117 2.22 18.56 9.11
N ALA A 118 1.19 17.79 8.74
CA ALA A 118 0.46 16.92 9.65
C ALA A 118 1.24 15.65 10.05
N GLY A 119 2.40 15.40 9.44
CA GLY A 119 3.31 14.33 9.80
C GLY A 119 3.45 13.23 8.73
N PRO A 120 4.36 12.27 8.95
CA PRO A 120 4.76 11.28 7.95
C PRO A 120 3.62 10.33 7.54
N GLU A 121 2.70 10.00 8.46
CA GLU A 121 1.53 9.18 8.15
C GLU A 121 0.58 9.88 7.17
N ALA A 122 0.26 11.16 7.44
CA ALA A 122 -0.59 11.97 6.59
C ALA A 122 0.05 12.23 5.23
N ALA A 123 1.34 12.62 5.21
CA ALA A 123 2.09 12.84 3.99
C ALA A 123 2.06 11.60 3.07
N ALA A 124 2.37 10.42 3.61
CA ALA A 124 2.36 9.19 2.84
C ALA A 124 0.96 8.83 2.34
N PHE A 125 -0.07 8.94 3.19
CA PHE A 125 -1.44 8.63 2.81
C PHE A 125 -1.94 9.52 1.67
N HIS A 126 -1.80 10.83 1.80
CA HIS A 126 -2.28 11.79 0.80
C HIS A 126 -1.45 11.75 -0.48
N GLY A 127 -0.13 11.62 -0.36
CA GLY A 127 0.74 11.45 -1.52
C GLY A 127 0.45 10.16 -2.29
N GLY A 128 0.19 9.06 -1.59
CA GLY A 128 -0.28 7.80 -2.19
C GLY A 128 -1.62 7.94 -2.89
N MET A 129 -2.55 8.74 -2.36
CA MET A 129 -3.85 9.00 -2.99
C MET A 129 -3.73 9.69 -4.35
N ARG A 130 -2.74 10.58 -4.52
CA ARG A 130 -2.53 11.32 -5.78
C ARG A 130 -1.86 10.50 -6.88
N MET A 131 -1.18 9.42 -6.51
CA MET A 131 -0.43 8.57 -7.45
C MET A 131 -1.19 7.31 -7.89
N ALA A 132 -2.52 7.34 -7.74
CA ALA A 132 -3.41 6.19 -7.86
C ALA A 132 -4.24 6.21 -9.15
#